data_AF-A0A7L5UH08-F1
#
_entry.id   AF-A0A7L5UH08-F1
#
_cell.length_a   1.000
_cell.length_b   1.000
_cell.length_c   1.000
_cell.angle_alpha   90.00
_cell.angle_beta   90.00
_cell.angle_gamma   90.00
#
_symmetry.space_group_name_H-M   'P 1'
#
loop_
_entity.id
_entity.type
_entity.pdbx_description
1 polymer ?
#
loop_
_entity_poly.entity_id
_entity_poly.type
_entity_poly.pdbx_seq_one_letter_code
_entity_poly.pdbx_strand_id
1 'polypeptide(L)'
;MKFKKYYTAQVDESDCGVAALSMVLKYYKSKIPISRLRTLAKTSKEGTSIYGIIQAAKAYELIGKAIRLKNDEFDKVKSYLPLIVHVIKNNGFQHYYVLNQITEKHVVLSDPDNDIGIIRKTRDAFFKEWTGIAVFFEKSQKYVPVTIKQPNLFSYRTLLTKFRKSIFVIVICAMLSMVAEIVGAFLFQGIIDNFLPQRELGMLSIVSFGLDKSIILIEWATTLRVV
;
A
#
# COMPACT_ATOMS: atom_id res chain seq x y z
N MET A 1 4.75 6.26 23.86
CA MET A 1 3.40 5.69 24.07
C MET A 1 3.45 4.16 24.04
N LYS A 2 2.90 3.47 25.05
CA LYS A 2 2.97 2.00 25.28
C LYS A 2 2.46 1.14 24.11
N PHE A 3 1.60 1.70 23.25
CA PHE A 3 0.94 0.98 22.14
C PHE A 3 1.65 1.08 20.80
N LYS A 4 2.69 1.92 20.66
CA LYS A 4 3.44 2.12 19.41
C LYS A 4 4.04 0.83 18.85
N LYS A 5 4.42 -0.11 19.72
CA LYS A 5 4.95 -1.44 19.32
C LYS A 5 3.96 -2.31 18.56
N TYR A 6 2.66 -2.11 18.76
CA TYR A 6 1.60 -2.91 18.14
C TYR A 6 0.98 -2.21 16.94
N TYR A 7 1.27 -0.93 16.75
CA TYR A 7 0.74 -0.14 15.66
C TYR A 7 1.09 -0.73 14.29
N THR A 8 0.13 -0.70 13.39
CA THR A 8 0.25 -1.08 11.99
C THR A 8 -0.52 -0.04 11.20
N ALA A 9 0.17 0.72 10.37
CA ALA A 9 -0.50 1.64 9.47
C ALA A 9 -1.07 0.88 8.26
N GLN A 10 -2.14 1.43 7.67
CA GLN A 10 -2.70 0.91 6.44
C GLN A 10 -1.78 1.22 5.24
N VAL A 11 -1.76 0.32 4.25
CA VAL A 11 -0.99 0.51 3.01
C VAL A 11 -1.89 1.16 1.97
N ASP A 12 -3.08 0.60 1.77
CA ASP A 12 -4.12 1.16 0.91
C ASP A 12 -5.29 1.73 1.73
N GLU A 13 -6.10 2.62 1.15
CA GLU A 13 -7.28 3.20 1.82
C GLU A 13 -8.27 2.13 2.32
N SER A 14 -8.42 1.04 1.56
CA SER A 14 -9.31 -0.08 1.86
C SER A 14 -8.80 -1.04 2.95
N ASP A 15 -7.56 -0.88 3.43
CA ASP A 15 -6.93 -1.80 4.37
C ASP A 15 -7.20 -1.50 5.85
N CYS A 16 -7.93 -0.43 6.18
CA CYS A 16 -8.09 0.01 7.58
C CYS A 16 -8.56 -1.13 8.52
N GLY A 17 -9.47 -2.01 8.04
CA GLY A 17 -9.95 -3.17 8.79
C GLY A 17 -8.89 -4.25 9.02
N VAL A 18 -8.11 -4.61 8.00
CA VAL A 18 -7.03 -5.62 8.13
C VAL A 18 -5.81 -5.07 8.86
N ALA A 19 -5.54 -3.77 8.78
CA ALA A 19 -4.54 -3.09 9.58
C ALA A 19 -4.94 -3.10 11.07
N ALA A 20 -6.21 -2.81 11.39
CA ALA A 20 -6.75 -2.94 12.74
C ALA A 20 -6.62 -4.38 13.28
N LEU A 21 -6.96 -5.39 12.47
CA LEU A 21 -6.75 -6.79 12.84
C LEU A 21 -5.28 -7.12 13.07
N SER A 22 -4.37 -6.59 12.24
CA SER A 22 -2.93 -6.76 12.41
C SER A 22 -2.45 -6.23 13.77
N MET A 23 -2.96 -5.08 14.20
CA MET A 23 -2.62 -4.50 15.52
C MET A 23 -3.09 -5.38 16.68
N VAL A 24 -4.31 -5.92 16.59
CA VAL A 24 -4.84 -6.87 17.59
C VAL A 24 -4.01 -8.17 17.61
N LEU A 25 -3.67 -8.73 16.45
CA LEU A 25 -2.82 -9.91 16.37
C LEU A 25 -1.43 -9.66 16.98
N LYS A 26 -0.84 -8.49 16.72
CA LYS A 26 0.44 -8.06 17.33
C LYS A 26 0.34 -7.97 18.84
N TYR A 27 -0.79 -7.51 19.39
CA TYR A 27 -1.04 -7.51 20.83
C TYR A 27 -0.98 -8.95 21.40
N TYR A 28 -1.56 -9.92 20.70
CA TYR A 28 -1.47 -11.35 21.02
C TYR A 28 -0.17 -12.02 20.52
N LYS A 29 0.90 -11.24 20.27
CA LYS A 29 2.24 -11.69 19.85
C LYS A 29 2.33 -12.33 18.46
N SER A 30 1.29 -12.27 17.64
CA SER A 30 1.32 -12.71 16.24
C SER A 30 1.69 -11.56 15.31
N LYS A 31 2.64 -11.80 14.40
CA LYS A 31 3.09 -10.83 13.39
C LYS A 31 2.76 -11.37 12.01
N ILE A 32 1.63 -10.92 11.48
CA ILE A 32 1.12 -11.36 10.19
C ILE A 32 1.10 -10.17 9.22
N PRO A 33 1.64 -10.34 7.99
CA PRO A 33 1.59 -9.34 6.93
C PRO A 33 0.17 -8.89 6.60
N ILE A 34 -0.03 -7.58 6.37
CA ILE A 34 -1.32 -7.03 5.92
C ILE A 34 -1.76 -7.71 4.62
N SER A 35 -0.85 -7.94 3.67
CA SER A 35 -1.14 -8.64 2.42
C SER A 35 -1.79 -10.02 2.63
N ARG A 36 -1.33 -10.78 3.64
CA ARG A 36 -1.92 -12.07 3.97
C ARG A 36 -3.30 -11.93 4.61
N LEU A 37 -3.46 -10.96 5.51
CA LEU A 37 -4.75 -10.65 6.13
C LEU A 37 -5.77 -10.15 5.10
N ARG A 38 -5.33 -9.36 4.11
CA ARG A 38 -6.14 -8.87 2.99
C ARG A 38 -6.75 -10.01 2.20
N THR A 39 -5.95 -11.01 1.85
CA THR A 39 -6.42 -12.22 1.15
C THR A 39 -7.40 -13.02 2.00
N LEU A 40 -7.09 -13.24 3.29
CA LEU A 40 -7.94 -14.02 4.19
C LEU A 40 -9.28 -13.33 4.49
N ALA A 41 -9.26 -12.01 4.66
CA ALA A 41 -10.43 -11.21 4.94
C ALA A 41 -11.25 -10.90 3.68
N LYS A 42 -10.77 -11.29 2.48
CA LYS A 42 -11.36 -10.96 1.18
C LYS A 42 -11.65 -9.46 1.04
N THR A 43 -10.66 -8.64 1.42
CA THR A 43 -10.78 -7.17 1.32
C THR A 43 -10.95 -6.76 -0.14
N SER A 44 -11.98 -5.94 -0.42
CA SER A 44 -12.28 -5.43 -1.75
C SER A 44 -11.80 -3.97 -1.88
N LYS A 45 -12.07 -3.35 -3.03
CA LYS A 45 -11.85 -1.90 -3.20
C LYS A 45 -12.71 -1.06 -2.26
N GLU A 46 -13.86 -1.58 -1.83
CA GLU A 46 -14.77 -0.91 -0.90
C GLU A 46 -14.33 -1.04 0.56
N GLY A 47 -13.31 -1.86 0.85
CA GLY A 47 -12.79 -2.07 2.20
C GLY A 47 -12.93 -3.51 2.70
N THR A 48 -12.77 -3.67 4.01
CA THR A 48 -12.93 -4.95 4.71
C THR A 48 -14.24 -4.97 5.51
N SER A 49 -15.05 -6.01 5.33
CA SER A 49 -16.24 -6.22 6.17
C SER A 49 -15.86 -6.79 7.55
N ILE A 50 -16.70 -6.54 8.56
CA ILE A 50 -16.53 -7.11 9.91
C ILE A 50 -16.50 -8.65 9.86
N TYR A 51 -17.35 -9.26 9.02
CA TYR A 51 -17.33 -10.70 8.80
C TYR A 51 -15.97 -11.15 8.24
N GLY A 52 -15.42 -10.44 7.25
CA GLY A 52 -14.08 -10.70 6.71
C GLY A 52 -12.99 -10.63 7.78
N ILE A 53 -13.04 -9.62 8.66
CA ILE A 53 -12.12 -9.48 9.79
C ILE A 53 -12.20 -10.70 10.72
N ILE A 54 -13.42 -11.13 11.10
CA ILE A 54 -13.63 -12.30 11.97
C ILE A 54 -13.12 -13.59 11.31
N GLN A 55 -13.40 -13.77 10.02
CA GLN A 55 -12.94 -14.96 9.28
C GLN A 55 -11.42 -14.99 9.16
N ALA A 56 -10.77 -13.84 8.93
CA ALA A 56 -9.32 -13.75 8.90
C ALA A 56 -8.69 -14.01 10.27
N ALA A 57 -9.30 -13.52 11.35
CA ALA A 57 -8.88 -13.81 12.72
C ALA A 57 -8.97 -15.31 13.05
N LYS A 58 -10.07 -15.95 12.63
CA LYS A 58 -10.31 -17.38 12.85
C LYS A 58 -9.24 -18.27 12.19
N ALA A 59 -8.71 -17.87 11.04
CA ALA A 59 -7.61 -18.58 10.38
C ALA A 59 -6.32 -18.66 11.22
N TYR A 60 -6.21 -17.82 12.25
CA TYR A 60 -5.11 -17.80 13.22
C TYR A 60 -5.57 -18.16 14.63
N GLU A 61 -6.64 -18.96 14.76
CA GLU A 61 -7.15 -19.44 16.06
C GLU A 61 -7.54 -18.30 17.02
N LEU A 62 -7.88 -17.12 16.48
CA LEU A 62 -8.38 -15.99 17.22
C LEU A 62 -9.89 -15.87 17.01
N ILE A 63 -10.68 -16.05 18.07
CA ILE A 63 -12.14 -16.07 18.01
C ILE A 63 -12.63 -14.62 18.11
N GLY A 64 -13.12 -14.08 17.00
CA GLY A 64 -13.71 -12.75 16.94
C GLY A 64 -15.23 -12.80 17.11
N LYS A 65 -15.78 -11.87 17.90
CA LYS A 65 -17.23 -11.66 18.03
C LYS A 65 -17.54 -10.17 17.86
N ALA A 66 -18.53 -9.89 17.02
CA ALA A 66 -19.06 -8.55 16.84
C ALA A 66 -20.28 -8.35 17.73
N ILE A 67 -20.34 -7.20 18.38
CA ILE A 67 -21.45 -6.76 19.21
C ILE A 67 -21.85 -5.34 18.83
N ARG A 68 -23.15 -5.06 18.93
CA ARG A 68 -23.69 -3.72 18.81
C ARG A 68 -24.10 -3.25 20.20
N LEU A 69 -23.61 -2.10 20.59
CA LEU A 69 -23.76 -1.52 21.92
C LEU A 69 -24.32 -0.11 21.79
N LYS A 70 -25.05 0.29 22.83
CA LYS A 70 -25.40 1.69 23.06
C LYS A 70 -24.27 2.39 23.85
N ASN A 71 -24.29 3.72 23.89
CA ASN A 71 -23.23 4.53 24.51
C ASN A 71 -23.10 4.29 26.02
N ASP A 72 -24.21 4.01 26.70
CA ASP A 72 -24.30 3.64 28.11
C ASP A 72 -23.66 2.27 28.41
N GLU A 73 -23.59 1.39 27.43
CA GLU A 73 -23.01 0.06 27.58
C GLU A 73 -21.52 0.00 27.22
N PHE A 74 -20.93 1.12 26.78
CA PHE A 74 -19.54 1.18 26.31
C PHE A 74 -18.53 0.75 27.38
N ASP A 75 -18.81 0.98 28.67
CA ASP A 75 -17.89 0.58 29.73
C ASP A 75 -17.84 -0.94 29.93
N LYS A 76 -18.85 -1.70 29.45
CA LYS A 76 -18.85 -3.17 29.51
C LYS A 76 -17.74 -3.78 28.66
N VAL A 77 -17.25 -3.06 27.63
CA VAL A 77 -16.19 -3.59 26.75
C VAL A 77 -14.76 -3.37 27.27
N LYS A 78 -14.60 -2.70 28.42
CA LYS A 78 -13.28 -2.45 29.04
C LYS A 78 -12.47 -3.71 29.28
N SER A 79 -13.12 -4.82 29.64
CA SER A 79 -12.48 -6.12 29.89
C SER A 79 -11.95 -6.80 28.63
N TYR A 80 -12.41 -6.39 27.44
CA TYR A 80 -12.11 -7.02 26.15
C TYR A 80 -11.07 -6.26 25.32
N LEU A 81 -10.35 -5.31 25.93
CA LEU A 81 -9.33 -4.53 25.23
C LEU A 81 -8.08 -5.38 24.92
N PRO A 82 -7.43 -5.16 23.75
CA PRO A 82 -7.81 -4.25 22.68
C PRO A 82 -8.90 -4.84 21.77
N LEU A 83 -9.77 -3.96 21.25
CA LEU A 83 -10.88 -4.34 20.37
C LEU A 83 -10.96 -3.40 19.16
N ILE A 84 -11.57 -3.87 18.07
CA ILE A 84 -11.78 -3.08 16.87
C ILE A 84 -13.15 -2.40 16.97
N VAL A 85 -13.23 -1.12 16.65
CA VAL A 85 -14.49 -0.38 16.57
C VAL A 85 -14.71 0.12 15.15
N HIS A 86 -15.96 0.07 14.70
CA HIS A 86 -16.37 0.66 13.43
C HIS A 86 -16.86 2.09 13.65
N VAL A 87 -16.36 3.01 12.84
CA VAL A 87 -16.62 4.44 12.96
C VAL A 87 -16.93 5.03 11.59
N ILE A 88 -17.71 6.11 11.57
CA ILE A 88 -17.96 6.92 10.40
C ILE A 88 -17.28 8.28 10.66
N LYS A 89 -16.24 8.59 9.89
CA LYS A 89 -15.57 9.91 9.97
C LYS A 89 -16.53 10.99 9.44
N ASN A 90 -16.31 12.26 9.80
CA ASN A 90 -17.19 13.39 9.47
C ASN A 90 -17.57 13.51 7.98
N ASN A 91 -16.73 12.97 7.09
CA ASN A 91 -16.92 13.00 5.65
C ASN A 91 -17.78 11.81 5.13
N GLY A 92 -18.39 11.03 6.03
CA GLY A 92 -19.21 9.85 5.69
C GLY A 92 -18.41 8.56 5.42
N PHE A 93 -17.09 8.61 5.47
CA PHE A 93 -16.24 7.43 5.22
C PHE A 93 -16.30 6.42 6.36
N GLN A 94 -16.58 5.17 6.00
CA GLN A 94 -16.51 4.03 6.90
C GLN A 94 -15.06 3.70 7.21
N HIS A 95 -14.76 3.53 8.49
CA HIS A 95 -13.39 3.31 8.96
C HIS A 95 -13.37 2.41 10.20
N TYR A 96 -12.18 1.93 10.55
CA TYR A 96 -11.97 1.11 11.74
C TYR A 96 -10.87 1.70 12.60
N TYR A 97 -11.10 1.79 13.92
CA TYR A 97 -10.05 2.07 14.90
C TYR A 97 -9.80 0.85 15.78
N VAL A 98 -8.61 0.79 16.38
CA VAL A 98 -8.35 -0.13 17.49
C VAL A 98 -8.42 0.66 18.80
N LEU A 99 -9.34 0.27 19.66
CA LEU A 99 -9.46 0.83 20.99
C LEU A 99 -8.47 0.14 21.92
N ASN A 100 -7.49 0.89 22.42
CA ASN A 100 -6.41 0.36 23.26
C ASN A 100 -6.67 0.55 24.76
N GLN A 101 -7.27 1.68 25.12
CA GLN A 101 -7.51 2.04 26.52
C GLN A 101 -8.76 2.91 26.63
N ILE A 102 -9.57 2.65 27.66
CA ILE A 102 -10.74 3.46 28.00
C ILE A 102 -10.51 4.03 29.40
N THR A 103 -10.66 5.34 29.55
CA THR A 103 -10.70 6.03 30.85
C THR A 103 -12.07 6.69 31.03
N GLU A 104 -12.34 7.24 32.21
CA GLU A 104 -13.62 7.94 32.46
C GLU A 104 -13.83 9.13 31.51
N LYS A 105 -12.76 9.89 31.21
CA LYS A 105 -12.86 11.10 30.39
C LYS A 105 -12.49 10.85 28.93
N HIS A 106 -11.52 9.97 28.65
CA HIS A 106 -10.87 9.89 27.34
C HIS A 106 -10.68 8.43 26.89
N VAL A 107 -10.55 8.23 25.58
CA VAL A 107 -10.21 6.95 24.96
C VAL A 107 -8.88 7.07 24.20
N VAL A 108 -8.08 6.01 24.21
CA VAL A 108 -6.86 5.90 23.42
C VAL A 108 -7.12 4.96 22.26
N LEU A 109 -7.00 5.49 21.05
CA LEU A 109 -7.30 4.83 19.79
C LEU A 109 -6.01 4.69 18.98
N SER A 110 -5.86 3.58 18.27
CA SER A 110 -4.95 3.49 17.12
C SER A 110 -5.78 3.62 15.86
N ASP A 111 -5.63 4.73 15.15
CA ASP A 111 -6.15 4.91 13.81
C ASP A 111 -5.13 4.33 12.82
N PRO A 112 -5.49 3.33 11.98
CA PRO A 112 -4.60 2.80 10.93
C PRO A 112 -4.10 3.84 9.93
N ASP A 113 -4.76 4.99 9.84
CA ASP A 113 -4.39 6.10 8.96
C ASP A 113 -2.95 6.59 9.26
N ASN A 114 -2.12 6.67 8.20
CA ASN A 114 -0.70 6.99 8.30
C ASN A 114 -0.44 8.35 8.94
N ASP A 115 -1.32 9.32 8.71
CA ASP A 115 -1.14 10.70 9.19
C ASP A 115 -1.60 10.89 10.65
N ILE A 116 -2.41 9.97 11.16
CA ILE A 116 -3.06 10.08 12.46
C ILE A 116 -2.37 9.21 13.51
N GLY A 117 -2.24 7.91 13.25
CA GLY A 117 -1.64 6.96 14.16
C GLY A 117 -2.35 6.82 15.52
N ILE A 118 -1.59 6.89 16.62
CA ILE A 118 -2.14 6.68 17.96
C ILE A 118 -2.58 8.02 18.54
N ILE A 119 -3.87 8.13 18.83
CA ILE A 119 -4.50 9.37 19.30
C ILE A 119 -5.26 9.17 20.60
N ARG A 120 -5.45 10.28 21.33
CA ARG A 120 -6.31 10.34 22.50
C ARG A 120 -7.49 11.26 22.18
N LYS A 121 -8.70 10.74 22.24
CA LYS A 121 -9.94 11.50 22.03
C LYS A 121 -10.75 11.57 23.33
N THR A 122 -11.54 12.62 23.51
CA THR A 122 -12.58 12.65 24.54
C THR A 122 -13.66 11.62 24.19
N ARG A 123 -14.39 11.13 25.20
CA ARG A 123 -15.49 10.18 24.96
C ARG A 123 -16.56 10.79 24.04
N ASP A 124 -16.93 12.04 24.27
CA ASP A 124 -17.91 12.75 23.44
C ASP A 124 -17.49 12.85 21.97
N ALA A 125 -16.22 13.15 21.70
CA ALA A 125 -15.72 13.20 20.33
C ALA A 125 -15.73 11.81 19.68
N PHE A 126 -15.38 10.76 20.43
CA PHE A 126 -15.42 9.39 19.94
C PHE A 126 -16.86 8.91 19.65
N PHE A 127 -17.81 9.19 20.53
CA PHE A 127 -19.20 8.76 20.38
C PHE A 127 -19.93 9.42 19.21
N LYS A 128 -19.46 10.58 18.73
CA LYS A 128 -19.96 11.20 17.50
C LYS A 128 -19.59 10.41 16.24
N GLU A 129 -18.44 9.75 16.23
CA GLU A 129 -17.95 8.96 15.09
C GLU A 129 -18.34 7.48 15.21
N TRP A 130 -18.50 6.96 16.42
CA TRP A 130 -18.72 5.54 16.65
C TRP A 130 -20.12 5.07 16.23
N THR A 131 -20.18 4.00 15.44
CA THR A 131 -21.47 3.46 14.97
C THR A 131 -22.16 2.53 15.98
N GLY A 132 -21.59 2.38 17.18
CA GLY A 132 -22.04 1.42 18.19
C GLY A 132 -21.56 -0.01 17.94
N ILE A 133 -20.77 -0.27 16.89
CA ILE A 133 -20.29 -1.62 16.57
C ILE A 133 -18.86 -1.81 17.09
N ALA A 134 -18.64 -2.91 17.80
CA ALA A 134 -17.37 -3.32 18.35
C ALA A 134 -17.11 -4.80 18.04
N VAL A 135 -15.85 -5.13 17.76
CA VAL A 135 -15.38 -6.49 17.52
C VAL A 135 -14.27 -6.78 18.50
N PHE A 136 -14.54 -7.70 19.42
CA PHE A 136 -13.54 -8.17 20.37
C PHE A 136 -13.04 -9.55 19.98
N PHE A 137 -11.89 -9.91 20.54
CA PHE A 137 -11.16 -11.11 20.19
C PHE A 137 -10.72 -11.86 21.43
N GLU A 138 -10.80 -13.18 21.37
CA GLU A 138 -10.30 -14.07 22.41
C GLU A 138 -9.44 -15.15 21.77
N LYS A 139 -8.40 -15.57 22.50
CA LYS A 139 -7.56 -16.68 22.06
C LYS A 139 -8.34 -17.99 22.18
N SER A 140 -8.38 -18.77 21.11
CA SER A 140 -8.77 -20.17 21.18
C SER A 140 -7.78 -20.94 22.08
N GLN A 141 -8.20 -22.09 22.60
CA GLN A 141 -7.30 -23.03 23.29
C GLN A 141 -6.12 -23.46 22.40
N LYS A 142 -6.30 -23.42 21.08
CA LYS A 142 -5.28 -23.80 20.08
C LYS A 142 -4.43 -22.61 19.60
N TYR A 143 -4.61 -21.42 20.17
CA TYR A 143 -3.89 -20.23 19.70
C TYR A 143 -2.39 -20.33 19.98
N VAL A 144 -1.60 -20.35 18.90
CA VAL A 144 -0.14 -20.28 18.94
C VAL A 144 0.32 -19.00 18.24
N PRO A 145 1.16 -18.15 18.88
CA PRO A 145 1.67 -16.96 18.24
C PRO A 145 2.45 -17.28 16.95
N VAL A 146 2.03 -16.70 15.83
CA VAL A 146 2.66 -16.91 14.52
C VAL A 146 3.39 -15.65 14.08
N THR A 147 4.63 -15.78 13.64
CA THR A 147 5.38 -14.70 12.99
C THR A 147 5.71 -15.11 11.56
N ILE A 148 5.06 -14.48 10.59
CA ILE A 148 5.33 -14.68 9.17
C ILE A 148 6.29 -13.58 8.72
N LYS A 149 7.50 -13.96 8.31
CA LYS A 149 8.47 -13.02 7.72
C LYS A 149 7.98 -12.64 6.33
N GLN A 150 7.91 -11.34 6.04
CA GLN A 150 7.79 -10.89 4.65
C GLN A 150 9.13 -11.12 3.93
N PRO A 151 9.10 -11.51 2.64
CA PRO A 151 10.31 -11.51 1.84
C PRO A 151 10.89 -10.09 1.83
N ASN A 152 12.16 -9.97 2.17
CA ASN A 152 12.85 -8.69 2.12
C ASN A 152 13.08 -8.31 0.65
N LEU A 153 13.29 -7.04 0.32
CA LEU A 153 13.70 -6.64 -1.04
C LEU A 153 14.98 -7.41 -1.48
N PHE A 154 15.86 -7.69 -0.52
CA PHE A 154 17.04 -8.55 -0.71
C PHE A 154 16.71 -10.00 -1.09
N SER A 155 15.52 -10.52 -0.80
CA SER A 155 15.08 -11.85 -1.24
C SER A 155 14.91 -11.93 -2.75
N TYR A 156 14.72 -10.79 -3.45
CA TYR A 156 14.66 -10.73 -4.91
C TYR A 156 16.05 -10.62 -5.57
N ARG A 157 17.13 -10.52 -4.79
CA ARG A 157 18.51 -10.44 -5.32
C ARG A 157 18.85 -11.63 -6.20
N THR A 158 18.38 -12.83 -5.85
CA THR A 158 18.61 -14.05 -6.64
C THR A 158 17.95 -13.98 -8.02
N LEU A 159 16.83 -13.25 -8.13
CA LEU A 159 16.15 -13.02 -9.41
C LEU A 159 16.96 -12.01 -10.26
N LEU A 160 17.42 -10.93 -9.64
CA LEU A 160 18.28 -9.92 -10.29
C LEU A 160 19.61 -10.50 -10.77
N THR A 161 20.24 -11.38 -9.99
CA THR A 161 21.50 -12.04 -10.41
C THR A 161 21.28 -13.03 -11.54
N LYS A 162 20.12 -13.70 -11.59
CA LYS A 162 19.76 -14.62 -12.68
C LYS A 162 19.64 -13.90 -14.03
N PHE A 163 19.03 -12.72 -14.04
CA PHE A 163 18.81 -11.93 -15.27
C PHE A 163 19.87 -10.84 -15.52
N ARG A 164 21.02 -10.89 -14.83
CA ARG A 164 22.06 -9.83 -14.91
C ARG A 164 22.52 -9.50 -16.33
N LYS A 165 22.62 -10.49 -17.21
CA LYS A 165 23.05 -10.29 -18.61
C LYS A 165 21.99 -9.52 -19.41
N SER A 166 20.73 -9.92 -19.29
CA SER A 166 19.61 -9.24 -19.93
C SER A 166 19.46 -7.81 -19.42
N ILE A 167 19.55 -7.61 -18.10
CA ILE A 167 19.53 -6.26 -17.50
C ILE A 167 20.68 -5.41 -18.04
N PHE A 168 21.90 -5.96 -18.12
CA PHE A 168 23.06 -5.24 -18.66
C PHE A 168 22.86 -4.83 -20.11
N VAL A 169 22.38 -5.74 -20.97
CA VAL A 169 22.07 -5.42 -22.38
C VAL A 169 21.00 -4.34 -22.48
N ILE A 170 19.92 -4.44 -21.70
CA ILE A 170 18.84 -3.44 -21.66
C ILE A 170 19.40 -2.06 -21.28
N VAL A 171 20.28 -1.98 -20.29
CA VAL A 171 20.91 -0.73 -19.84
C VAL A 171 21.82 -0.15 -20.92
N ILE A 172 22.67 -0.97 -21.55
CA ILE A 172 23.55 -0.53 -22.64
C ILE A 172 22.73 -0.02 -23.84
N CYS A 173 21.68 -0.76 -24.24
CA CYS A 173 20.79 -0.31 -25.32
C CYS A 173 20.09 1.01 -24.96
N ALA A 174 19.66 1.20 -23.70
CA ALA A 174 19.07 2.46 -23.25
C ALA A 174 20.06 3.63 -23.31
N MET A 175 21.32 3.40 -22.92
CA MET A 175 22.35 4.43 -22.99
C MET A 175 22.66 4.80 -24.45
N LEU A 176 22.75 3.80 -25.34
CA LEU A 176 22.99 4.04 -26.77
C LEU A 176 21.83 4.78 -27.44
N SER A 177 20.58 4.45 -27.10
CA SER A 177 19.43 5.19 -27.63
C SER A 177 19.45 6.65 -27.17
N MET A 178 19.77 6.90 -25.89
CA MET A 178 19.89 8.26 -25.35
C MET A 178 20.99 9.07 -26.07
N VAL A 179 22.14 8.45 -26.39
CA VAL A 179 23.19 9.11 -27.19
C VAL A 179 22.72 9.41 -28.61
N ALA A 180 22.03 8.47 -29.26
CA ALA A 180 21.49 8.68 -30.61
C ALA A 180 20.46 9.82 -30.65
N GLU A 181 19.61 9.92 -29.63
CA GLU A 181 18.65 11.03 -29.47
C GLU A 181 19.36 12.39 -29.32
N ILE A 182 20.41 12.45 -28.50
CA ILE A 182 21.22 13.67 -28.32
C ILE A 182 21.86 14.08 -29.66
N VAL A 183 22.47 13.14 -30.38
CA VAL A 183 23.06 13.41 -31.71
C VAL A 183 21.99 13.88 -32.69
N GLY A 184 20.83 13.23 -32.69
CA GLY A 184 19.68 13.63 -33.52
C GLY A 184 19.24 15.06 -33.26
N ALA A 185 19.18 15.50 -31.99
CA ALA A 185 18.85 16.87 -31.63
C ALA A 185 19.88 17.89 -32.17
N PHE A 186 21.17 17.59 -32.08
CA PHE A 186 22.23 18.46 -32.64
C PHE A 186 22.19 18.52 -34.17
N LEU A 187 21.91 17.40 -34.84
CA LEU A 187 21.73 17.39 -36.29
C LEU A 187 20.54 18.26 -36.70
N PHE A 188 19.41 18.13 -36.01
CA PHE A 188 18.22 18.94 -36.25
C PHE A 188 18.50 20.44 -36.06
N GLN A 189 19.23 20.81 -35.00
CA GLN A 189 19.68 22.18 -34.80
C GLN A 189 20.55 22.67 -35.97
N GLY A 190 21.51 21.86 -36.43
CA GLY A 190 22.34 22.20 -37.58
C GLY A 190 21.54 22.46 -38.87
N ILE A 191 20.46 21.69 -39.10
CA ILE A 191 19.54 21.89 -40.24
C ILE A 191 18.86 23.27 -40.16
N ILE A 192 18.31 23.60 -38.99
CA ILE A 192 17.60 24.87 -38.76
C ILE A 192 18.55 26.06 -38.89
N ASP A 193 19.72 25.98 -38.28
CA ASP A 193 20.60 27.14 -38.14
C ASP A 193 21.43 27.40 -39.41
N ASN A 194 21.83 26.35 -40.14
CA ASN A 194 22.78 26.50 -41.26
C ASN A 194 22.18 26.18 -42.63
N PHE A 195 21.34 25.14 -42.76
CA PHE A 195 20.88 24.65 -44.06
C PHE A 195 19.58 25.31 -44.54
N LEU A 196 18.62 25.54 -43.64
CA LEU A 196 17.38 26.24 -43.95
C LEU A 196 17.59 27.67 -44.46
N PRO A 197 18.50 28.49 -43.89
CA PRO A 197 18.77 29.84 -44.38
C PRO A 197 19.42 29.87 -45.76
N GLN A 198 20.23 28.86 -46.11
CA GLN A 198 20.98 28.80 -47.37
C GLN A 198 20.15 28.29 -48.58
N ARG A 199 18.91 27.83 -48.37
CA ARG A 199 18.00 27.26 -49.40
C ARG A 199 18.61 26.10 -50.21
N GLU A 200 19.56 25.37 -49.65
CA GLU A 200 20.19 24.16 -50.24
C GLU A 200 19.24 22.94 -50.11
N LEU A 201 18.21 22.87 -50.98
CA LEU A 201 17.15 21.85 -50.94
C LEU A 201 17.66 20.40 -51.10
N GLY A 202 18.83 20.21 -51.73
CA GLY A 202 19.47 18.90 -51.89
C GLY A 202 20.01 18.32 -50.57
N MET A 203 20.60 19.16 -49.71
CA MET A 203 21.09 18.74 -48.40
C MET A 203 19.92 18.45 -47.44
N LEU A 204 18.86 19.27 -47.49
CA LEU A 204 17.65 19.10 -46.69
C LEU A 204 16.96 17.74 -46.94
N SER A 205 16.85 17.32 -48.19
CA SER A 205 16.22 16.05 -48.55
C SER A 205 17.04 14.83 -48.08
N ILE A 206 18.38 14.89 -48.16
CA ILE A 206 19.27 13.83 -47.67
C ILE A 206 19.19 13.68 -46.14
N VAL A 207 19.22 14.80 -45.41
CA VAL A 207 19.18 14.74 -43.94
C VAL A 207 17.80 14.30 -43.43
N SER A 208 16.71 14.76 -44.05
CA SER A 208 15.34 14.31 -43.71
C SER A 208 15.19 12.80 -43.89
N PHE A 209 15.70 12.25 -45.00
CA PHE A 209 15.65 10.80 -45.24
C PHE A 209 16.49 10.01 -44.23
N GLY A 210 17.63 10.56 -43.80
CA GLY A 210 18.48 9.98 -42.76
C GLY A 210 17.79 9.94 -41.39
N LEU A 211 17.07 11.00 -41.03
CA LEU A 211 16.32 11.08 -39.78
C LEU A 211 15.11 10.13 -39.78
N ASP A 212 14.37 10.03 -40.88
CA ASP A 212 13.25 9.08 -40.98
C ASP A 212 13.73 7.63 -40.82
N LYS A 213 14.86 7.29 -41.47
CA LYS A 213 15.43 5.94 -41.36
C LYS A 213 15.98 5.64 -39.97
N SER A 214 16.52 6.63 -39.26
CA SER A 214 17.01 6.43 -37.89
C SER A 214 15.86 6.24 -36.90
N ILE A 215 14.76 6.99 -37.05
CA ILE A 215 13.54 6.83 -36.24
C ILE A 215 12.93 5.44 -36.44
N ILE A 216 12.79 4.98 -37.69
CA ILE A 216 12.27 3.65 -38.00
C ILE A 216 13.16 2.55 -37.39
N LEU A 217 14.48 2.72 -37.42
CA LEU A 217 15.42 1.78 -36.81
C LEU A 217 15.26 1.72 -35.28
N ILE A 218 15.04 2.87 -34.63
CA ILE A 218 14.78 2.97 -33.19
C ILE A 218 13.45 2.31 -32.82
N GLU A 219 12.37 2.55 -33.59
CA GLU A 219 11.08 1.88 -33.39
C GLU A 219 11.18 0.36 -33.57
N TRP A 220 11.93 -0.11 -34.56
CA TRP A 220 12.19 -1.54 -34.73
C TRP A 220 12.96 -2.14 -33.55
N ALA A 221 14.02 -1.47 -33.10
CA ALA A 221 14.84 -1.92 -31.99
C ALA A 221 14.08 -1.92 -30.65
N THR A 222 13.16 -0.97 -30.45
CA THR A 222 12.29 -0.92 -29.27
C THR A 222 11.14 -1.93 -29.34
N THR A 223 10.61 -2.24 -30.52
CA THR A 223 9.58 -3.29 -30.69
C THR A 223 10.15 -4.67 -30.39
N LEU A 224 11.39 -4.95 -30.84
CA LEU A 224 12.16 -6.15 -30.48
C LEU A 224 12.48 -6.24 -28.97
N ARG A 225 12.30 -5.15 -28.21
CA ARG A 225 12.51 -5.08 -26.75
C ARG A 225 11.28 -5.53 -25.96
N VAL A 226 10.10 -5.58 -26.59
CA VAL A 226 8.80 -5.88 -25.96
C VAL A 226 8.32 -7.31 -26.24
N VAL A 227 8.91 -8.00 -27.23
CA VAL A 227 8.71 -9.43 -27.54
C VAL A 227 9.80 -10.27 -26.90
#